data_AF-A0A962ZD63-F1
#
_entry.id   AF-A0A962ZD63-F1
#
_cell.length_a   1.000
_cell.length_b   1.000
_cell.length_c   1.000
_cell.angle_alpha   90.00
_cell.angle_beta   90.00
_cell.angle_gamma   90.00
#
_symmetry.space_group_name_H-M   'P 1'
#
loop_
_entity.id
_entity.type
_entity.pdbx_description
1 polymer ?
#
loop_
_entity_poly.entity_id
_entity_poly.type
_entity_poly.pdbx_seq_one_letter_code
_entity_poly.pdbx_strand_id
1 'polypeptide(L)' 'MAYLPTVPTEGTGLSRYLDEIRRFPMLEPDEEYMLAKRWREDDDVDSAHRLVTSHLRLVAKIAM' A
#
# COMPACT_ATOMS: atom_id res chain seq x y z
N MET A 1 23.77 -28.19 19.72
CA MET A 1 23.10 -26.88 19.89
C MET A 1 21.93 -26.86 18.92
N ALA A 2 20.69 -26.92 19.41
CA ALA A 2 19.49 -26.86 18.57
C ALA A 2 19.13 -25.39 18.31
N TYR A 3 18.99 -25.01 17.04
CA TYR A 3 18.55 -23.67 16.64
C TYR A 3 17.03 -23.61 16.77
N LEU A 4 16.54 -22.90 17.78
CA LEU A 4 15.10 -22.68 17.95
C LEU A 4 14.63 -21.64 16.92
N PRO A 5 13.55 -21.90 16.17
CA PRO A 5 12.97 -20.91 15.28
C PRO A 5 12.39 -19.79 16.15
N THR A 6 12.96 -18.59 16.02
CA THR A 6 12.45 -17.39 16.70
C THR A 6 11.12 -17.01 16.08
N VAL A 7 10.06 -17.07 16.89
CA VAL A 7 8.74 -16.54 16.55
C VAL A 7 8.90 -15.05 16.21
N PRO A 8 8.34 -14.54 15.10
CA PRO A 8 8.47 -13.13 14.75
C PRO A 8 7.87 -12.26 15.86
N THR A 9 8.72 -11.49 16.52
CA THR A 9 8.37 -10.47 17.51
C THR A 9 7.25 -9.58 16.98
N GLU A 10 6.19 -9.42 17.78
CA GLU A 10 5.13 -8.43 17.57
C GLU A 10 5.79 -7.05 17.37
N GLY A 11 5.74 -6.55 16.12
CA GLY A 11 6.50 -5.38 15.68
C GLY A 11 7.18 -5.59 14.32
N THR A 12 7.69 -6.79 14.04
CA THR A 12 8.30 -7.13 12.73
C THR A 12 7.30 -7.10 11.57
N GLY A 13 6.06 -7.52 11.82
CA GLY A 13 4.99 -7.48 10.81
C GLY A 13 4.59 -6.06 10.40
N LEU A 14 4.47 -5.15 11.37
CA LEU A 14 4.12 -3.75 11.11
C LEU A 14 5.27 -3.02 10.39
N SER A 15 6.52 -3.19 10.83
CA SER A 15 7.67 -2.59 10.16
C SER A 15 7.79 -3.09 8.71
N ARG A 16 7.57 -4.39 8.46
CA ARG A 16 7.56 -4.95 7.10
C ARG A 16 6.45 -4.33 6.25
N TYR A 17 5.23 -4.22 6.79
CA TYR A 17 4.12 -3.57 6.10
C TYR A 17 4.44 -2.12 5.74
N LEU A 18 5.01 -1.35 6.67
CA LEU A 18 5.42 0.04 6.43
C LEU A 18 6.51 0.16 5.35
N ASP A 19 7.46 -0.77 5.29
CA ASP A 19 8.47 -0.81 4.23
C ASP A 19 7.88 -1.20 2.88
N GLU A 20 6.85 -2.05 2.86
CA GLU A 20 6.17 -2.48 1.64
C GLU A 20 5.33 -1.34 1.03
N ILE A 21 4.55 -0.61 1.85
CA ILE A 21 3.77 0.54 1.35
C ILE A 21 4.64 1.69 0.83
N ARG A 22 5.90 1.78 1.30
CA ARG A 22 6.90 2.75 0.82
C ARG A 22 7.49 2.40 -0.55
N ARG A 23 7.20 1.23 -1.10
CA ARG A 23 7.66 0.84 -2.44
C ARG A 23 6.70 1.28 -3.55
N PHE A 24 5.43 1.50 -3.22
CA PHE A 24 4.47 1.98 -4.21
C PHE A 24 4.79 3.42 -4.62
N PRO A 25 4.88 3.73 -5.92
CA PRO A 25 5.11 5.10 -6.38
C PRO A 25 3.93 6.00 -6.02
N MET A 26 4.22 7.28 -5.79
CA MET A 26 3.18 8.30 -5.63
C MET A 26 2.67 8.68 -7.02
N LEU A 27 1.37 8.91 -7.13
CA LEU A 27 0.74 9.30 -8.40
C LEU A 27 0.81 10.82 -8.54
N GLU A 28 1.01 11.27 -9.78
CA GLU A 28 0.78 12.67 -10.12
C GLU A 28 -0.74 12.97 -10.20
N PRO A 29 -1.17 14.24 -10.05
CA PRO A 29 -2.59 14.60 -10.03
C PRO A 29 -3.36 14.14 -11.29
N ASP A 30 -2.72 14.25 -12.46
CA ASP A 30 -3.32 13.83 -13.72
C ASP A 30 -3.50 12.30 -13.80
N GLU A 31 -2.56 11.54 -13.25
CA GLU A 31 -2.66 10.07 -13.19
C GLU A 31 -3.80 9.65 -12.28
N GLU A 32 -3.94 10.29 -11.12
CA GLU A 32 -5.04 10.03 -10.19
C GLU A 32 -6.40 10.27 -10.84
N TYR A 33 -6.55 11.41 -11.53
CA TYR A 33 -7.79 11.73 -12.25
C TYR A 33 -8.12 10.67 -13.31
N MET A 34 -7.13 10.27 -14.10
CA MET A 34 -7.33 9.28 -15.16
C MET A 34 -7.69 7.90 -14.61
N LEU A 35 -7.03 7.45 -13.53
CA LEU A 35 -7.34 6.18 -12.87
C LEU A 35 -8.73 6.21 -12.22
N ALA A 36 -9.10 7.31 -11.58
CA ALA A 36 -10.41 7.47 -10.96
C ALA A 36 -11.54 7.47 -12.01
N LYS A 37 -11.30 8.12 -13.14
CA LYS A 37 -12.23 8.11 -14.28
C LYS A 37 -12.40 6.70 -14.85
N ARG A 38 -11.31 5.98 -15.12
CA ARG A 38 -11.34 4.60 -15.64
C ARG A 38 -12.06 3.64 -14.70
N TRP A 39 -11.77 3.71 -13.40
CA TRP A 39 -12.50 2.89 -12.44
C TRP A 39 -14.00 3.18 -12.47
N ARG A 40 -14.40 4.45 -12.56
CA ARG A 40 -15.81 4.84 -12.57
C ARG A 40 -16.55 4.51 -13.87
N GLU A 41 -15.88 4.64 -15.01
CA GLU A 41 -16.50 4.49 -16.34
C GLU A 41 -16.42 3.04 -16.85
N ASP A 42 -15.30 2.37 -16.58
CA ASP A 42 -14.98 1.04 -17.13
C ASP A 42 -14.98 -0.08 -16.09
N ASP A 43 -15.33 0.21 -14.82
CA ASP A 43 -15.23 -0.71 -13.67
C ASP A 43 -13.82 -1.30 -13.51
N ASP A 44 -12.80 -0.53 -13.90
CA ASP A 44 -11.41 -0.98 -13.90
C ASP A 44 -10.85 -1.16 -12.48
N VAL A 45 -10.89 -2.40 -12.00
CA VAL A 45 -10.40 -2.81 -10.67
C VAL A 45 -8.89 -2.59 -10.52
N ASP A 46 -8.11 -2.72 -11.59
CA ASP A 46 -6.67 -2.44 -11.55
C ASP A 46 -6.41 -0.95 -11.30
N SER A 47 -7.22 -0.07 -11.92
CA SER A 47 -7.17 1.37 -11.65
C SER A 47 -7.51 1.69 -10.19
N ALA A 48 -8.53 1.04 -9.63
CA ALA A 48 -8.86 1.17 -8.20
C ALA A 48 -7.72 0.68 -7.30
N HIS A 49 -7.10 -0.44 -7.63
CA HIS A 49 -5.97 -0.98 -6.86
C HIS A 49 -4.76 -0.03 -6.87
N ARG A 50 -4.46 0.58 -8.01
CA ARG A 50 -3.39 1.60 -8.12
C ARG A 50 -3.68 2.85 -7.30
N LEU A 51 -4.92 3.32 -7.29
CA LEU A 51 -5.34 4.46 -6.46
C LEU A 51 -5.20 4.16 -4.97
N VAL A 52 -5.65 2.99 -4.53
CA VAL A 52 -5.59 2.61 -3.11
C VAL A 52 -4.13 2.46 -2.66
N THR A 53 -3.32 1.72 -3.43
CA THR A 53 -1.93 1.41 -3.07
C THR A 53 -1.02 2.65 -3.02
N SER A 54 -1.22 3.64 -3.88
CA SER A 54 -0.46 4.89 -3.83
C SER A 54 -0.76 5.74 -2.58
N HIS A 55 -1.97 5.63 -2.04
CA HIS A 55 -2.43 6.40 -0.88
C HIS A 55 -2.22 5.70 0.48
N LEU A 56 -1.73 4.45 0.50
CA LEU A 56 -1.53 3.69 1.75
C LEU A 56 -0.59 4.39 2.74
N ARG A 57 0.37 5.18 2.25
CA ARG A 57 1.29 5.96 3.11
C ARG A 57 0.54 7.02 3.92
N LEU A 58 -0.46 7.67 3.31
CA LEU A 58 -1.28 8.68 3.98
C LEU A 58 -2.17 8.03 5.04
N VAL A 59 -2.80 6.90 4.70
CA VAL A 59 -3.62 6.12 5.63
C VAL A 59 -2.79 5.70 6.85
N ALA A 60 -1.60 5.14 6.62
CA ALA A 60 -0.69 4.75 7.69
C ALA A 60 -0.32 5.94 8.58
N LYS A 61 -0.07 7.12 8.00
CA LYS A 61 0.23 8.36 8.75
C LYS A 61 -0.92 8.84 9.62
N ILE A 62 -2.18 8.67 9.20
CA ILE A 62 -3.36 9.12 9.95
C ILE A 62 -3.75 8.12 11.04
N ALA A 63 -3.56 6.83 10.78
CA ALA A 63 -3.96 5.75 11.70
C ALA A 63 -2.98 5.54 12.88
N MET A 64 -1.78 6.13 12.81
CA MET A 64 -0.72 6.01 13.81
C MET A 64 -0.54 7.28 14.64
#